data_AF-A0A453R0F3-F1
#
_entry.id   AF-A0A453R0F3-F1
#
_cell.length_a   1.000
_cell.length_b   1.000
_cell.length_c   1.000
_cell.angle_alpha   90.00
_cell.angle_beta   90.00
_cell.angle_gamma   90.00
#
_symmetry.space_group_name_H-M   'P 1'
#
loop_
_entity.id
_entity.type
_entity.pdbx_description
1 polymer ?
#
loop_
_entity_poly.entity_id
_entity_poly.type
_entity_poly.pdbx_seq_one_letter_code
_entity_poly.pdbx_strand_id
1 'polypeptide(L)'
;MAGGSPMQSVLVARGVKGRKLHAFKRNGKDAGVTGVMRSIAGTEEQGAFFVFDLATVVDLYSRWCRALDGVRPYYAVKCNPEPAMLGAMAALGAGFDCASRAEIEAVLVLGVVEPGSIVYANPCKPEAHLRYAAEVGVNLATYDTEDEVAKVKRCHPSCDLLLRIKGPDNPDAKPGQYFAEKAFTLAARVIGRRARGEAREYWIDDGIYGALSCTILGDYVPRPRPLAPPRPGGENMCSTYASTVFGPTCDSRDKVVTGYQLPEMNVGDWLVFDGIGAYAASSGTNFNGFLIADIKTHLAYST
;
A
#
# COMPACT_ATOMS: atom_id res chain seq x y z
N MET A 1 14.00 25.27 9.23
CA MET A 1 12.71 24.56 9.22
C MET A 1 11.67 25.48 9.85
N ALA A 2 10.70 25.98 9.08
CA ALA A 2 9.59 26.76 9.63
C ALA A 2 8.71 25.84 10.49
N GLY A 3 8.34 26.30 11.69
CA GLY A 3 7.77 25.49 12.76
C GLY A 3 6.28 25.13 12.59
N GLY A 4 5.99 24.24 11.65
CA GLY A 4 4.70 23.54 11.55
C GLY A 4 4.77 22.14 12.15
N SER A 5 3.62 21.58 12.55
CA SER A 5 3.54 20.17 12.97
C SER A 5 3.83 19.22 11.80
N PRO A 6 4.38 18.02 12.02
CA PRO A 6 4.66 17.05 10.95
C PRO A 6 3.43 16.75 10.07
N MET A 7 2.24 16.69 10.67
CA MET A 7 0.99 16.50 9.95
C MET A 7 0.68 17.66 9.00
N GLN A 8 0.91 18.91 9.41
CA GLN A 8 0.72 20.07 8.52
C GLN A 8 1.62 20.02 7.29
N SER A 9 2.87 19.58 7.46
CA SER A 9 3.80 19.38 6.33
C SER A 9 3.27 18.33 5.35
N VAL A 10 2.74 17.22 5.86
CA VAL A 10 2.14 16.16 5.03
C VAL A 10 0.88 16.64 4.30
N LEU A 11 0.01 17.42 4.94
CA LEU A 11 -1.24 17.91 4.32
C LEU A 11 -1.00 18.85 3.12
N VAL A 12 0.14 19.55 3.09
CA VAL A 12 0.52 20.43 1.97
C VAL A 12 1.50 19.78 1.00
N ALA A 13 1.89 18.53 1.24
CA ALA A 13 2.85 17.80 0.43
C ALA A 13 2.32 17.54 -0.99
N ARG A 14 3.23 17.46 -1.96
CA ARG A 14 2.90 17.01 -3.33
C ARG A 14 2.33 15.60 -3.28
N GLY A 15 1.37 15.28 -4.14
CA GLY A 15 0.62 14.00 -4.07
C GLY A 15 -0.52 13.97 -3.05
N VAL A 16 -0.49 14.82 -2.00
CA VAL A 16 -1.60 15.02 -1.04
C VAL A 16 -2.38 16.29 -1.37
N LYS A 17 -1.67 17.40 -1.58
CA LYS A 17 -2.25 18.72 -1.84
C LYS A 17 -3.20 18.69 -3.04
N GLY A 18 -4.41 19.22 -2.82
CA GLY A 18 -5.46 19.31 -3.85
C GLY A 18 -6.35 18.07 -3.93
N ARG A 19 -6.03 16.98 -3.22
CA ARG A 19 -6.94 15.84 -3.08
C ARG A 19 -7.92 16.08 -1.94
N LYS A 20 -9.11 15.49 -2.08
CA LYS A 20 -10.12 15.47 -1.02
C LYS A 20 -9.57 14.71 0.19
N LEU A 21 -9.75 15.29 1.37
CA LEU A 21 -9.28 14.76 2.65
C LEU A 21 -10.45 14.51 3.58
N HIS A 22 -10.51 13.31 4.15
CA HIS A 22 -11.54 12.91 5.12
C HIS A 22 -10.97 12.99 6.53
N ALA A 23 -11.32 14.06 7.25
CA ALA A 23 -10.98 14.22 8.66
C ALA A 23 -11.84 13.28 9.52
N PHE A 24 -11.24 12.62 10.53
CA PHE A 24 -11.98 11.81 11.48
C PHE A 24 -11.43 11.92 12.90
N LYS A 25 -12.25 11.58 13.90
CA LYS A 25 -11.82 11.45 15.30
C LYS A 25 -11.42 10.01 15.59
N ARG A 26 -10.38 9.81 16.42
CA ARG A 26 -9.93 8.46 16.84
C ARG A 26 -10.91 7.73 17.76
N ASN A 27 -11.79 8.46 18.47
CA ASN A 27 -12.73 7.91 19.46
C ASN A 27 -14.20 8.22 19.10
N GLY A 28 -15.12 7.27 19.37
CA GLY A 28 -16.56 7.39 19.12
C GLY A 28 -17.19 6.23 18.32
N LYS A 29 -18.53 6.23 18.19
CA LYS A 29 -19.32 5.16 17.53
C LYS A 29 -19.07 5.04 16.01
N ASP A 30 -18.63 6.13 15.38
CA ASP A 30 -18.23 6.21 13.97
C ASP A 30 -16.78 6.68 13.80
N ALA A 31 -15.93 6.31 14.74
CA ALA A 31 -14.55 6.76 14.77
C ALA A 31 -13.63 5.97 13.84
N GLY A 32 -12.47 6.58 13.55
CA GLY A 32 -11.43 5.95 12.76
C GLY A 32 -11.74 5.84 11.28
N VAL A 33 -10.87 5.10 10.60
CA VAL A 33 -10.96 4.80 9.16
C VAL A 33 -12.28 4.11 8.79
N THR A 34 -12.81 3.24 9.65
CA THR A 34 -14.08 2.54 9.39
C THR A 34 -15.28 3.50 9.27
N GLY A 35 -15.31 4.59 10.03
CA GLY A 35 -16.31 5.65 9.88
C GLY A 35 -16.24 6.33 8.51
N VAL A 36 -15.02 6.68 8.09
CA VAL A 36 -14.75 7.26 6.77
C VAL A 36 -15.19 6.32 5.65
N MET A 37 -14.83 5.04 5.74
CA MET A 37 -15.23 4.03 4.75
C MET A 37 -16.75 3.91 4.61
N ARG A 38 -17.50 3.95 5.71
CA ARG A 38 -18.98 3.93 5.66
C ARG A 38 -19.55 5.16 4.95
N SER A 39 -18.98 6.34 5.18
CA SER A 39 -19.38 7.56 4.48
C SER A 39 -19.15 7.44 2.97
N ILE A 40 -17.97 6.98 2.57
CA ILE A 40 -17.58 6.83 1.15
C ILE A 40 -18.46 5.77 0.47
N ALA A 41 -18.59 4.59 1.07
CA ALA A 41 -19.40 3.49 0.56
C ALA A 41 -20.90 3.83 0.42
N GLY A 42 -21.41 4.76 1.24
CA GLY A 42 -22.80 5.19 1.19
C GLY A 42 -23.12 6.28 0.17
N THR A 43 -22.11 6.95 -0.41
CA THR A 43 -22.34 8.18 -1.17
C THR A 43 -21.50 8.33 -2.45
N GLU A 44 -20.28 7.81 -2.48
CA GLU A 44 -19.27 8.20 -3.48
C GLU A 44 -18.80 7.02 -4.35
N GLU A 45 -18.61 5.84 -3.75
CA GLU A 45 -17.98 4.71 -4.45
C GLU A 45 -18.93 3.53 -4.65
N GLN A 46 -18.87 2.96 -5.86
CA GLN A 46 -19.63 1.77 -6.24
C GLN A 46 -18.75 0.53 -6.42
N GLY A 47 -17.43 0.71 -6.47
CA GLY A 47 -16.45 -0.36 -6.59
C GLY A 47 -15.42 -0.33 -5.46
N ALA A 48 -14.53 -1.33 -5.41
CA ALA A 48 -13.46 -1.43 -4.43
C ALA A 48 -12.65 -0.13 -4.32
N PHE A 49 -12.26 0.22 -3.09
CA PHE A 49 -11.49 1.43 -2.82
C PHE A 49 -10.61 1.28 -1.58
N PHE A 50 -9.50 2.02 -1.56
CA PHE A 50 -8.65 2.17 -0.39
C PHE A 50 -9.03 3.41 0.42
N VAL A 51 -8.86 3.33 1.73
CA VAL A 51 -8.66 4.51 2.58
C VAL A 51 -7.24 4.50 3.11
N PHE A 52 -6.51 5.59 2.86
CA PHE A 52 -5.15 5.83 3.29
C PHE A 52 -5.12 6.83 4.45
N ASP A 53 -4.77 6.36 5.65
CA ASP A 53 -4.62 7.18 6.85
C ASP A 53 -3.22 7.80 6.94
N LEU A 54 -3.14 9.09 6.59
CA LEU A 54 -1.91 9.87 6.63
C LEU A 54 -1.35 10.03 8.06
N ALA A 55 -2.21 10.06 9.08
CA ALA A 55 -1.75 10.21 10.47
C ALA A 55 -0.98 8.98 10.95
N THR A 56 -1.35 7.79 10.47
CA THR A 56 -0.60 6.55 10.75
C THR A 56 0.83 6.62 10.22
N VAL A 57 1.06 7.20 9.03
CA VAL A 57 2.42 7.38 8.48
C VAL A 57 3.25 8.33 9.33
N VAL A 58 2.67 9.45 9.74
CA VAL A 58 3.32 10.44 10.62
C VAL A 58 3.72 9.81 11.96
N ASP A 59 2.82 9.02 12.56
CA ASP A 59 3.07 8.32 13.82
C ASP A 59 4.20 7.28 13.67
N LEU A 60 4.19 6.49 12.59
CA LEU A 60 5.21 5.48 12.30
C LEU A 60 6.58 6.09 12.02
N TYR A 61 6.63 7.21 11.30
CA TYR A 61 7.85 7.99 11.06
C TYR A 61 8.42 8.55 12.35
N SER A 62 7.56 9.16 13.17
CA SER A 62 7.98 9.68 14.49
C SER A 62 8.51 8.56 15.38
N ARG A 63 7.90 7.37 15.34
CA ARG A 63 8.38 6.19 16.05
C ARG A 63 9.72 5.69 15.50
N TRP A 64 9.92 5.69 14.19
CA TRP A 64 11.20 5.34 13.56
C TRP A 64 12.31 6.24 14.08
N CYS A 65 12.14 7.57 14.01
CA CYS A 65 13.15 8.52 14.47
C CYS A 65 13.50 8.36 15.95
N ARG A 66 12.52 8.02 16.81
CA ARG A 66 12.78 7.77 18.23
C ARG A 66 13.48 6.43 18.50
N ALA A 67 13.16 5.40 17.73
CA ALA A 67 13.68 4.05 17.95
C ALA A 67 15.05 3.83 17.31
N LEU A 68 15.32 4.52 16.20
CA LEU A 68 16.54 4.42 15.39
C LEU A 68 17.14 5.81 15.22
N ASP A 69 17.60 6.38 16.33
CA ASP A 69 18.21 7.71 16.34
C ASP A 69 19.43 7.77 15.41
N GLY A 70 19.55 8.86 14.66
CA GLY A 70 20.58 9.02 13.62
C GLY A 70 20.37 8.20 12.33
N VAL A 71 19.34 7.34 12.24
CA VAL A 71 19.08 6.52 11.05
C VAL A 71 17.96 7.13 10.21
N ARG A 72 18.32 7.80 9.12
CA ARG A 72 17.34 8.30 8.14
C ARG A 72 16.65 7.12 7.43
N PRO A 73 15.31 7.03 7.43
CA PRO A 73 14.61 5.99 6.67
C PRO A 73 14.70 6.26 5.17
N TYR A 74 14.97 5.22 4.39
CA TYR A 74 14.80 5.21 2.94
C TYR A 74 13.58 4.34 2.61
N TYR A 75 12.50 4.97 2.16
CA TYR A 75 11.25 4.28 1.86
C TYR A 75 11.38 3.48 0.56
N ALA A 76 11.11 2.18 0.62
CA ALA A 76 11.16 1.31 -0.55
C ALA A 76 9.92 1.50 -1.43
N VAL A 77 10.07 2.21 -2.54
CA VAL A 77 8.97 2.69 -3.40
C VAL A 77 8.14 1.53 -3.94
N LYS A 78 8.78 0.43 -4.36
CA LYS A 78 8.13 -0.83 -4.78
C LYS A 78 7.06 -1.36 -3.82
N CYS A 79 7.15 -1.05 -2.53
CA CYS A 79 6.18 -1.51 -1.54
C CYS A 79 4.80 -0.92 -1.82
N ASN A 80 4.73 0.39 -2.02
CA ASN A 80 3.53 1.10 -2.41
C ASN A 80 3.93 2.47 -3.02
N PRO A 81 3.81 2.64 -4.35
CA PRO A 81 4.21 3.86 -5.06
C PRO A 81 3.10 4.92 -5.10
N GLU A 82 2.04 4.80 -4.30
CA GLU A 82 0.96 5.78 -4.21
C GLU A 82 1.53 7.21 -4.04
N PRO A 83 1.21 8.16 -4.94
CA PRO A 83 1.78 9.51 -4.91
C PRO A 83 1.61 10.24 -3.58
N ALA A 84 0.49 10.04 -2.87
CA ALA A 84 0.29 10.62 -1.54
C ALA A 84 1.25 10.04 -0.48
N MET A 85 1.60 8.75 -0.58
CA MET A 85 2.57 8.10 0.31
C MET A 85 3.96 8.66 0.06
N LEU A 86 4.39 8.72 -1.20
CA LEU A 86 5.70 9.28 -1.57
C LEU A 86 5.81 10.75 -1.13
N GLY A 87 4.76 11.53 -1.36
CA GLY A 87 4.63 12.90 -0.90
C GLY A 87 4.76 13.06 0.62
N ALA A 88 4.02 12.25 1.38
CA ALA A 88 4.07 12.26 2.83
C ALA A 88 5.47 11.91 3.36
N MET A 89 6.10 10.85 2.83
CA MET A 89 7.45 10.44 3.22
C MET A 89 8.50 11.51 2.89
N ALA A 90 8.40 12.15 1.72
CA ALA A 90 9.28 13.26 1.35
C ALA A 90 9.12 14.46 2.30
N ALA A 91 7.87 14.84 2.63
CA ALA A 91 7.58 15.95 3.54
C ALA A 91 8.06 15.70 4.98
N LEU A 92 8.17 14.44 5.39
CA LEU A 92 8.71 14.03 6.69
C LEU A 92 10.25 13.95 6.69
N GLY A 93 10.89 13.98 5.52
CA GLY A 93 12.35 13.97 5.36
C GLY A 93 12.95 12.60 5.04
N ALA A 94 12.15 11.61 4.66
CA ALA A 94 12.66 10.31 4.21
C ALA A 94 13.53 10.42 2.95
N GLY A 95 14.45 9.48 2.77
CA GLY A 95 15.00 9.15 1.46
C GLY A 95 14.15 8.10 0.74
N PHE A 96 14.57 7.69 -0.45
CA PHE A 96 13.86 6.68 -1.24
C PHE A 96 14.80 5.58 -1.74
N ASP A 97 14.38 4.33 -1.52
CA ASP A 97 14.94 3.16 -2.18
C ASP A 97 14.10 2.88 -3.42
N CYS A 98 14.71 3.09 -4.59
CA CYS A 98 14.10 2.83 -5.90
C CYS A 98 14.74 1.61 -6.56
N ALA A 99 13.92 0.73 -7.14
CA ALA A 99 14.36 -0.50 -7.80
C ALA A 99 14.32 -0.43 -9.33
N SER A 100 13.83 0.67 -9.92
CA SER A 100 13.69 0.84 -11.37
C SER A 100 13.66 2.30 -11.79
N ARG A 101 13.75 2.56 -13.10
CA ARG A 101 13.54 3.88 -13.70
C ARG A 101 12.18 4.48 -13.33
N ALA A 102 11.10 3.69 -13.41
CA ALA A 102 9.76 4.17 -13.11
C ALA A 102 9.60 4.62 -11.65
N GLU A 103 10.27 3.95 -10.71
CA GLU A 103 10.28 4.37 -9.30
C GLU A 103 11.08 5.66 -9.08
N ILE A 104 12.22 5.83 -9.77
CA ILE A 104 12.98 7.08 -9.76
C ILE A 104 12.13 8.23 -10.32
N GLU A 105 11.46 8.02 -11.45
CA GLU A 105 10.55 9.00 -12.06
C GLU A 105 9.41 9.38 -11.10
N ALA A 106 8.78 8.39 -10.45
CA ALA A 106 7.69 8.62 -9.51
C ALA A 106 8.11 9.48 -8.30
N VAL A 107 9.34 9.35 -7.83
CA VAL A 107 9.88 10.16 -6.74
C VAL A 107 10.27 11.56 -7.23
N LEU A 108 10.98 11.67 -8.36
CA LEU A 108 11.47 12.96 -8.87
C LEU A 108 10.34 13.86 -9.34
N VAL A 109 9.23 13.32 -9.85
CA VAL A 109 8.08 14.14 -10.31
C VAL A 109 7.42 14.92 -9.16
N LEU A 110 7.67 14.54 -7.90
CA LEU A 110 7.25 15.33 -6.74
C LEU A 110 7.93 16.70 -6.71
N GLY A 111 9.10 16.86 -7.34
CA GLY A 111 9.82 18.13 -7.49
C GLY A 111 10.36 18.73 -6.19
N VAL A 112 10.42 17.94 -5.12
CA VAL A 112 10.90 18.35 -3.78
C VAL A 112 11.96 17.40 -3.22
N VAL A 113 12.28 16.34 -3.95
CA VAL A 113 13.25 15.32 -3.54
C VAL A 113 14.52 15.55 -4.32
N GLU A 114 15.60 15.88 -3.61
CA GLU A 114 16.93 15.97 -4.20
C GLU A 114 17.38 14.58 -4.69
N PRO A 115 17.97 14.45 -5.90
CA PRO A 115 18.45 13.16 -6.41
C PRO A 115 19.38 12.40 -5.46
N GLY A 116 20.19 13.12 -4.65
CA GLY A 116 21.05 12.52 -3.62
C GLY A 116 20.29 11.88 -2.45
N SER A 117 18.98 12.06 -2.34
CA SER A 117 18.12 11.35 -1.38
C SER A 117 17.54 10.04 -1.94
N ILE A 118 17.96 9.63 -3.15
CA ILE A 118 17.53 8.38 -3.79
C ILE A 118 18.71 7.41 -3.85
N VAL A 119 18.47 6.16 -3.44
CA VAL A 119 19.37 5.03 -3.67
C VAL A 119 18.75 4.13 -4.72
N TYR A 120 19.48 3.84 -5.79
CA TYR A 120 19.06 2.82 -6.76
C TYR A 120 19.44 1.43 -6.22
N ALA A 121 18.61 0.88 -5.34
CA ALA A 121 18.92 -0.30 -4.53
C ALA A 121 18.51 -1.66 -5.15
N ASN A 122 18.47 -1.72 -6.49
CA ASN A 122 18.43 -2.99 -7.22
C ASN A 122 19.88 -3.44 -7.52
N PRO A 123 20.33 -4.62 -7.08
CA PRO A 123 21.69 -5.08 -7.36
C PRO A 123 21.94 -5.39 -8.83
N CYS A 124 20.91 -5.70 -9.63
CA CYS A 124 21.05 -6.07 -11.04
C CYS A 124 20.21 -5.18 -11.95
N LYS A 125 20.82 -4.14 -12.53
CA LYS A 125 20.09 -3.03 -13.19
C LYS A 125 20.16 -3.11 -14.71
N PRO A 126 19.06 -2.81 -15.45
CA PRO A 126 19.14 -2.62 -16.90
C PRO A 126 20.02 -1.42 -17.26
N GLU A 127 20.85 -1.53 -18.30
CA GLU A 127 21.73 -0.43 -18.72
C GLU A 127 20.98 0.86 -19.04
N ALA A 128 19.81 0.76 -19.68
CA ALA A 128 18.97 1.92 -19.98
C ALA A 128 18.53 2.66 -18.71
N HIS A 129 18.28 1.93 -17.61
CA HIS A 129 17.92 2.54 -16.33
C HIS A 129 19.13 3.18 -15.66
N LEU A 130 20.33 2.60 -15.80
CA LEU A 130 21.57 3.20 -15.30
C LEU A 130 21.89 4.52 -16.00
N ARG A 131 21.76 4.56 -17.34
CA ARG A 131 21.94 5.80 -18.12
C ARG A 131 20.94 6.88 -17.69
N TYR A 132 19.68 6.49 -17.48
CA TYR A 132 18.66 7.42 -16.97
C TYR A 132 19.01 7.93 -15.56
N ALA A 133 19.43 7.03 -14.65
CA ALA A 133 19.86 7.43 -13.30
C ALA A 133 21.01 8.45 -13.35
N ALA A 134 21.97 8.28 -14.28
CA ALA A 134 23.03 9.26 -14.53
C ALA A 134 22.49 10.60 -15.04
N GLU A 135 21.57 10.59 -16.00
CA GLU A 135 20.95 11.78 -16.58
C GLU A 135 20.24 12.64 -15.52
N VAL A 136 19.56 12.02 -14.56
CA VAL A 136 18.80 12.72 -13.52
C VAL A 136 19.56 12.89 -12.19
N GLY A 137 20.84 12.51 -12.15
CA GLY A 137 21.72 12.74 -11.00
C GLY A 137 21.51 11.80 -9.80
N VAL A 138 20.88 10.63 -10.00
CA VAL A 138 20.83 9.56 -8.98
C VAL A 138 22.15 8.80 -9.03
N ASN A 139 23.04 9.13 -8.08
CA ASN A 139 24.45 8.76 -8.14
C ASN A 139 24.87 7.71 -7.10
N LEU A 140 23.93 7.07 -6.38
CA LEU A 140 24.24 5.99 -5.44
C LEU A 140 23.45 4.74 -5.81
N ALA A 141 24.14 3.63 -6.10
CA ALA A 141 23.51 2.38 -6.51
C ALA A 141 24.09 1.17 -5.80
N THR A 142 23.26 0.15 -5.56
CA THR A 142 23.75 -1.11 -4.98
C THR A 142 24.33 -2.04 -6.03
N TYR A 143 25.23 -2.93 -5.62
CA TYR A 143 25.72 -4.04 -6.44
C TYR A 143 26.09 -5.24 -5.56
N ASP A 144 26.21 -6.42 -6.16
CA ASP A 144 26.68 -7.65 -5.51
C ASP A 144 27.53 -8.55 -6.43
N THR A 145 27.85 -8.09 -7.64
CA THR A 145 28.65 -8.82 -8.64
C THR A 145 29.64 -7.92 -9.37
N GLU A 146 30.74 -8.49 -9.86
CA GLU A 146 31.75 -7.77 -10.67
C GLU A 146 31.18 -7.26 -12.00
N ASP A 147 30.30 -8.05 -12.64
CA ASP A 147 29.62 -7.67 -13.88
C ASP A 147 28.79 -6.39 -13.70
N GLU A 148 28.15 -6.23 -12.53
CA GLU A 148 27.41 -5.02 -12.23
C GLU A 148 28.33 -3.81 -12.08
N VAL A 149 29.50 -3.97 -11.44
CA VAL A 149 30.52 -2.90 -11.34
C VAL A 149 30.98 -2.47 -12.74
N ALA A 150 31.31 -3.44 -13.60
CA ALA A 150 31.74 -3.17 -14.98
C ALA A 150 30.65 -2.47 -15.79
N LYS A 151 29.38 -2.83 -15.59
CA LYS A 151 28.22 -2.19 -16.22
C LYS A 151 28.00 -0.77 -15.70
N VAL A 152 28.06 -0.53 -14.39
CA VAL A 152 27.95 0.83 -13.81
C VAL A 152 29.07 1.71 -14.32
N LYS A 153 30.33 1.23 -14.33
CA LYS A 153 31.48 1.99 -14.89
C LYS A 153 31.25 2.42 -16.35
N ARG A 154 30.60 1.58 -17.16
CA ARG A 154 30.31 1.89 -18.57
C ARG A 154 29.13 2.86 -18.74
N CYS A 155 28.06 2.70 -17.95
CA CYS A 155 26.80 3.41 -18.16
C CYS A 155 26.61 4.66 -17.29
N HIS A 156 27.23 4.68 -16.10
CA HIS A 156 27.15 5.74 -15.10
C HIS A 156 28.48 5.84 -14.32
N PRO A 157 29.55 6.32 -14.96
CA PRO A 157 30.92 6.27 -14.41
C PRO A 157 31.12 7.12 -13.15
N SER A 158 30.22 8.06 -12.84
CA SER A 158 30.26 8.89 -11.64
C SER A 158 29.39 8.37 -10.49
N CYS A 159 28.82 7.17 -10.63
CA CYS A 159 27.99 6.56 -9.61
C CYS A 159 28.84 5.98 -8.47
N ASP A 160 28.53 6.37 -7.24
CA ASP A 160 28.97 5.70 -6.04
C ASP A 160 28.29 4.33 -5.92
N LEU A 161 29.04 3.36 -5.38
CA LEU A 161 28.61 1.97 -5.27
C LEU A 161 28.47 1.56 -3.80
N LEU A 162 27.34 0.93 -3.49
CA LEU A 162 27.05 0.32 -2.19
C LEU A 162 27.03 -1.20 -2.33
N LEU A 163 28.01 -1.90 -1.75
CA LEU A 163 28.04 -3.37 -1.78
C LEU A 163 26.91 -3.95 -0.93
N ARG A 164 26.03 -4.74 -1.55
CA ARG A 164 24.96 -5.45 -0.86
C ARG A 164 25.47 -6.80 -0.37
N ILE A 165 25.48 -6.98 0.94
CA ILE A 165 25.92 -8.22 1.59
C ILE A 165 24.70 -8.95 2.15
N LYS A 166 24.68 -10.28 2.05
CA LYS A 166 23.65 -11.11 2.68
C LYS A 166 23.82 -11.06 4.20
N GLY A 167 22.76 -10.66 4.91
CA GLY A 167 22.75 -10.69 6.37
C GLY A 167 22.66 -12.12 6.93
N PRO A 168 23.13 -12.37 8.16
CA PRO A 168 22.95 -13.65 8.84
C PRO A 168 21.47 -13.83 9.27
N ASP A 169 20.79 -14.84 8.72
CA ASP A 169 19.50 -15.48 9.08
C ASP A 169 18.38 -14.70 9.82
N ASN A 170 18.31 -13.38 9.69
CA ASN A 170 17.25 -12.53 10.24
C ASN A 170 16.27 -12.17 9.10
N PRO A 171 14.94 -12.15 9.29
CA PRO A 171 14.04 -11.55 8.30
C PRO A 171 14.56 -10.17 7.91
N ASP A 172 14.74 -9.96 6.60
CA ASP A 172 15.19 -8.71 6.02
C ASP A 172 14.44 -7.53 6.65
N ALA A 173 15.13 -6.44 6.99
CA ALA A 173 14.43 -5.21 7.37
C ALA A 173 13.52 -4.78 6.21
N LYS A 174 12.22 -4.64 6.45
CA LYS A 174 11.22 -4.25 5.44
C LYS A 174 10.72 -2.82 5.70
N PRO A 175 11.55 -1.77 5.56
CA PRO A 175 11.15 -0.40 5.88
C PRO A 175 9.95 0.07 5.05
N GLY A 176 9.84 -0.34 3.78
CA GLY A 176 8.65 -0.07 2.98
C GLY A 176 7.36 -0.61 3.63
N GLN A 177 7.37 -1.89 4.03
CA GLN A 177 6.24 -2.52 4.70
C GLN A 177 5.92 -1.86 6.04
N TYR A 178 6.95 -1.52 6.83
CA TYR A 178 6.79 -0.84 8.12
C TYR A 178 5.94 0.43 8.01
N PHE A 179 6.15 1.25 6.98
CA PHE A 179 5.39 2.50 6.77
C PHE A 179 4.05 2.28 6.06
N ALA A 180 3.98 1.36 5.10
CA ALA A 180 2.81 1.22 4.23
C ALA A 180 1.72 0.33 4.82
N GLU A 181 2.07 -0.81 5.42
CA GLU A 181 1.12 -1.89 5.75
C GLU A 181 -0.12 -1.40 6.48
N LYS A 182 0.06 -0.76 7.63
CA LYS A 182 -1.04 -0.33 8.51
C LYS A 182 -1.73 0.94 8.07
N ALA A 183 -1.17 1.68 7.11
CA ALA A 183 -1.72 2.97 6.70
C ALA A 183 -2.88 2.83 5.71
N PHE A 184 -3.05 1.67 5.06
CA PHE A 184 -4.10 1.46 4.07
C PHE A 184 -5.08 0.37 4.51
N THR A 185 -6.35 0.62 4.23
CA THR A 185 -7.46 -0.32 4.41
C THR A 185 -8.24 -0.41 3.11
N LEU A 186 -8.53 -1.61 2.64
CA LEU A 186 -9.32 -1.86 1.42
C LEU A 186 -10.77 -2.18 1.80
N ALA A 187 -11.72 -1.57 1.10
CA ALA A 187 -13.11 -2.03 1.03
C ALA A 187 -13.33 -2.68 -0.33
N ALA A 188 -13.87 -3.90 -0.34
CA ALA A 188 -14.31 -4.59 -1.55
C ALA A 188 -15.80 -4.92 -1.44
N ARG A 189 -16.55 -4.69 -2.50
CA ARG A 189 -18.00 -4.84 -2.55
C ARG A 189 -18.35 -6.27 -2.94
N VAL A 190 -19.31 -6.87 -2.25
CA VAL A 190 -19.89 -8.16 -2.63
C VAL A 190 -20.73 -7.95 -3.89
N ILE A 191 -20.30 -8.52 -5.01
CA ILE A 191 -20.97 -8.43 -6.32
C ILE A 191 -21.76 -9.69 -6.67
N GLY A 192 -21.46 -10.81 -6.01
CA GLY A 192 -22.16 -12.08 -6.20
C GLY A 192 -22.23 -12.87 -4.91
N ARG A 193 -23.26 -13.71 -4.77
CA ARG A 193 -23.36 -14.65 -3.65
C ARG A 193 -23.99 -15.96 -4.08
N ARG A 194 -23.61 -17.04 -3.40
CA ARG A 194 -24.20 -18.37 -3.55
C ARG A 194 -24.27 -19.06 -2.19
N ALA A 195 -25.38 -19.72 -1.90
CA ALA A 195 -25.56 -20.53 -0.70
C ALA A 195 -25.82 -21.98 -1.10
N ARG A 196 -25.16 -22.93 -0.42
CA ARG A 196 -25.35 -24.38 -0.59
C ARG A 196 -25.37 -25.03 0.79
N GLY A 197 -26.56 -25.27 1.33
CA GLY A 197 -26.71 -25.70 2.73
C GLY A 197 -26.15 -24.65 3.69
N GLU A 198 -25.19 -25.03 4.54
CA GLU A 198 -24.50 -24.13 5.47
C GLU A 198 -23.32 -23.38 4.85
N ALA A 199 -22.84 -23.81 3.68
CA ALA A 199 -21.74 -23.13 3.00
C ALA A 199 -22.23 -21.81 2.37
N ARG A 200 -21.41 -20.78 2.50
CA ARG A 200 -21.60 -19.47 1.86
C ARG A 200 -20.44 -19.16 0.93
N GLU A 201 -20.75 -18.62 -0.24
CA GLU A 201 -19.76 -18.19 -1.22
C GLU A 201 -20.09 -16.77 -1.64
N TYR A 202 -19.08 -15.90 -1.65
CA TYR A 202 -19.19 -14.49 -1.99
C TYR A 202 -18.15 -14.12 -3.03
N TRP A 203 -18.56 -13.40 -4.08
CA TRP A 203 -17.65 -12.79 -5.04
C TRP A 203 -17.55 -11.32 -4.70
N ILE A 204 -16.33 -10.83 -4.55
CA ILE A 204 -16.05 -9.41 -4.40
C ILE A 204 -15.45 -8.85 -5.70
N ASP A 205 -15.48 -7.53 -5.83
CA ASP A 205 -14.99 -6.79 -7.00
C ASP A 205 -13.48 -6.52 -7.00
N ASP A 206 -12.73 -7.19 -6.12
CA ASP A 206 -11.26 -7.26 -6.13
C ASP A 206 -10.80 -8.66 -5.68
N GLY A 207 -9.58 -9.07 -6.02
CA GLY A 207 -9.13 -10.45 -5.81
C GLY A 207 -7.61 -10.61 -5.76
N ILE A 208 -7.13 -11.86 -5.77
CA ILE A 208 -5.69 -12.15 -5.64
C ILE A 208 -4.88 -11.70 -6.87
N TYR A 209 -5.56 -11.43 -7.98
CA TYR A 209 -4.95 -10.82 -9.16
C TYR A 209 -4.95 -9.29 -9.11
N GLY A 210 -5.70 -8.71 -8.17
CA GLY A 210 -5.90 -7.29 -7.97
C GLY A 210 -5.13 -6.77 -6.75
N ALA A 211 -5.76 -5.95 -5.91
CA ALA A 211 -5.12 -5.37 -4.73
C ALA A 211 -4.85 -6.39 -3.60
N LEU A 212 -5.54 -7.53 -3.61
CA LEU A 212 -5.31 -8.65 -2.69
C LEU A 212 -4.20 -9.60 -3.16
N SER A 213 -3.40 -9.24 -4.16
CA SER A 213 -2.22 -10.02 -4.60
C SER A 213 -1.18 -10.26 -3.51
N CYS A 214 -1.10 -9.37 -2.51
CA CYS A 214 -0.27 -9.53 -1.33
C CYS A 214 -0.57 -10.80 -0.51
N THR A 215 -1.75 -11.42 -0.69
CA THR A 215 -2.09 -12.73 -0.09
C THR A 215 -1.30 -13.90 -0.67
N ILE A 216 -0.79 -13.73 -1.90
CA ILE A 216 0.00 -14.76 -2.61
C ILE A 216 1.48 -14.37 -2.64
N LEU A 217 1.77 -13.10 -2.92
CA LEU A 217 3.14 -12.61 -3.14
C LEU A 217 3.82 -12.10 -1.87
N GLY A 218 3.06 -11.91 -0.79
CA GLY A 218 3.55 -11.38 0.48
C GLY A 218 3.11 -12.21 1.67
N ASP A 219 3.36 -11.67 2.87
CA ASP A 219 3.03 -12.33 4.14
C ASP A 219 1.64 -11.94 4.67
N TYR A 220 0.79 -11.32 3.82
CA TYR A 220 -0.51 -10.80 4.25
C TYR A 220 -1.51 -11.94 4.46
N VAL A 221 -2.02 -12.05 5.68
CA VAL A 221 -3.07 -13.02 6.03
C VAL A 221 -4.43 -12.30 6.06
N PRO A 222 -5.31 -12.53 5.06
CA PRO A 222 -6.55 -11.80 4.94
C PRO A 222 -7.52 -12.16 6.07
N ARG A 223 -8.10 -11.12 6.69
CA ARG A 223 -9.10 -11.23 7.76
C ARG A 223 -10.31 -10.35 7.42
N PRO A 224 -11.12 -10.74 6.42
CA PRO A 224 -12.23 -9.92 5.98
C PRO A 224 -13.25 -9.72 7.11
N ARG A 225 -13.76 -8.49 7.23
CA ARG A 225 -14.86 -8.16 8.14
C ARG A 225 -15.93 -7.32 7.43
N PRO A 226 -17.22 -7.45 7.78
CA PRO A 226 -18.24 -6.55 7.23
C PRO A 226 -17.96 -5.08 7.58
N LEU A 227 -18.25 -4.16 6.65
CA LEU A 227 -18.18 -2.72 6.91
C LEU A 227 -19.36 -2.21 7.74
N ALA A 228 -20.57 -2.70 7.45
CA ALA A 228 -21.77 -2.34 8.18
C ALA A 228 -21.79 -3.00 9.56
N PRO A 229 -22.32 -2.33 10.60
CA PRO A 229 -22.58 -3.00 11.87
C PRO A 229 -23.60 -4.13 11.66
N PRO A 230 -23.62 -5.16 12.55
CA PRO A 230 -24.65 -6.19 12.51
C PRO A 230 -26.05 -5.56 12.50
N ARG A 231 -26.92 -6.02 11.60
CA ARG A 231 -28.28 -5.46 11.45
C ARG A 231 -29.09 -5.64 12.75
N PRO A 232 -29.69 -4.58 13.33
CA PRO A 232 -30.56 -4.74 14.50
C PRO A 232 -31.89 -5.42 14.10
N GLY A 233 -32.31 -6.44 14.85
CA GLY A 233 -33.68 -6.99 14.77
C GLY A 233 -33.88 -8.25 13.91
N GLY A 234 -32.82 -8.91 13.45
CA GLY A 234 -32.93 -10.30 12.96
C GLY A 234 -32.76 -11.26 14.14
N GLU A 235 -33.67 -12.21 14.31
CA GLU A 235 -33.70 -13.21 15.41
C GLU A 235 -32.43 -14.08 15.51
N ASN A 236 -31.50 -13.96 14.55
CA ASN A 236 -30.17 -14.59 14.55
C ASN A 236 -29.05 -13.54 14.73
N MET A 237 -28.97 -12.93 15.91
CA MET A 237 -27.72 -12.29 16.31
C MET A 237 -26.64 -13.38 16.47
N CYS A 238 -25.55 -13.31 15.69
CA CYS A 238 -24.31 -14.09 15.85
C CYS A 238 -24.17 -15.46 15.14
N SER A 239 -25.03 -15.84 14.20
CA SER A 239 -24.72 -17.02 13.35
C SER A 239 -23.72 -16.64 12.27
N THR A 240 -22.49 -17.14 12.36
CA THR A 240 -21.51 -17.11 11.26
C THR A 240 -21.58 -18.42 10.46
N TYR A 241 -21.17 -18.33 9.20
CA TYR A 241 -21.13 -19.47 8.28
C TYR A 241 -19.71 -19.65 7.77
N ALA A 242 -19.32 -20.92 7.57
CA ALA A 242 -18.11 -21.23 6.84
C ALA A 242 -18.23 -20.69 5.41
N SER A 243 -17.43 -19.65 5.11
CA SER A 243 -17.56 -18.85 3.91
C SER A 243 -16.30 -18.90 3.05
N THR A 244 -16.49 -18.91 1.74
CA THR A 244 -15.41 -18.70 0.76
C THR A 244 -15.61 -17.35 0.07
N VAL A 245 -14.58 -16.52 0.08
CA VAL A 245 -14.58 -15.23 -0.63
C VAL A 245 -13.71 -15.37 -1.86
N PHE A 246 -14.31 -15.18 -3.03
CA PHE A 246 -13.68 -15.21 -4.34
C PHE A 246 -13.44 -13.79 -4.83
N GLY A 247 -12.37 -13.61 -5.61
CA GLY A 247 -12.21 -12.43 -6.44
C GLY A 247 -13.07 -12.49 -7.72
N PRO A 248 -13.00 -11.46 -8.56
CA PRO A 248 -13.89 -11.29 -9.70
C PRO A 248 -13.45 -12.08 -10.95
N THR A 249 -12.26 -12.70 -10.95
CA THR A 249 -11.72 -13.34 -12.15
C THR A 249 -12.35 -14.71 -12.44
N CYS A 250 -12.14 -15.22 -13.66
CA CYS A 250 -12.60 -16.55 -14.07
C CYS A 250 -11.67 -17.68 -13.58
N ASP A 251 -10.56 -17.37 -12.90
CA ASP A 251 -9.64 -18.39 -12.39
C ASP A 251 -10.17 -18.95 -11.06
N SER A 252 -10.33 -20.27 -11.01
CA SER A 252 -10.73 -21.01 -9.80
C SER A 252 -9.81 -20.81 -8.58
N ARG A 253 -8.56 -20.35 -8.81
CA ARG A 253 -7.60 -20.02 -7.76
C ARG A 253 -7.86 -18.67 -7.11
N ASP A 254 -8.68 -17.80 -7.71
CA ASP A 254 -9.02 -16.48 -7.19
C ASP A 254 -9.94 -16.55 -5.96
N LYS A 255 -9.38 -17.11 -4.88
CA LYS A 255 -9.98 -17.33 -3.58
C LYS A 255 -9.15 -16.56 -2.56
N VAL A 256 -9.74 -15.52 -2.01
CA VAL A 256 -9.11 -14.66 -1.00
C VAL A 256 -9.08 -15.35 0.36
N VAL A 257 -10.19 -15.99 0.75
CA VAL A 257 -10.28 -16.85 1.94
C VAL A 257 -11.19 -18.04 1.68
N THR A 258 -10.93 -19.17 2.35
CA THR A 258 -11.77 -20.37 2.30
C THR A 258 -12.09 -20.84 3.72
N GLY A 259 -13.36 -21.20 3.99
CA GLY A 259 -13.81 -21.69 5.29
C GLY A 259 -13.83 -20.63 6.40
N TYR A 260 -13.71 -19.34 6.06
CA TYR A 260 -13.65 -18.25 7.02
C TYR A 260 -15.04 -17.94 7.57
N GLN A 261 -15.15 -17.69 8.87
CA GLN A 261 -16.44 -17.43 9.51
C GLN A 261 -16.88 -15.98 9.24
N LEU A 262 -17.94 -15.84 8.45
CA LEU A 262 -18.60 -14.54 8.18
C LEU A 262 -20.08 -14.61 8.56
N PRO A 263 -20.68 -13.50 9.01
CA PRO A 263 -22.13 -13.39 9.02
C PRO A 263 -22.67 -13.50 7.59
N GLU A 264 -23.97 -13.71 7.45
CA GLU A 264 -24.58 -13.73 6.12
C GLU A 264 -24.45 -12.34 5.46
N MET A 265 -23.78 -12.33 4.30
CA MET A 265 -23.61 -11.15 3.46
C MET A 265 -24.59 -11.16 2.28
N ASN A 266 -24.91 -9.97 1.77
CA ASN A 266 -25.74 -9.72 0.60
C ASN A 266 -24.92 -9.03 -0.51
N VAL A 267 -25.40 -9.16 -1.75
CA VAL A 267 -24.87 -8.34 -2.85
C VAL A 267 -25.07 -6.87 -2.51
N GLY A 268 -24.00 -6.08 -2.64
CA GLY A 268 -23.95 -4.67 -2.25
C GLY A 268 -23.40 -4.42 -0.84
N ASP A 269 -23.28 -5.44 0.01
CA ASP A 269 -22.55 -5.31 1.28
C ASP A 269 -21.03 -5.21 0.99
N TRP A 270 -20.26 -4.71 1.96
CA TRP A 270 -18.83 -4.48 1.82
C TRP A 270 -18.03 -5.35 2.80
N LEU A 271 -16.93 -5.92 2.32
CA LEU A 271 -15.90 -6.54 3.12
C LEU A 271 -14.68 -5.62 3.22
N VAL A 272 -14.12 -5.53 4.43
CA VAL A 272 -12.99 -4.68 4.77
C VAL A 272 -11.78 -5.54 5.07
N PHE A 273 -10.63 -5.12 4.54
CA PHE A 273 -9.33 -5.73 4.74
C PHE A 273 -8.38 -4.67 5.33
N ASP A 274 -8.10 -4.79 6.62
CA ASP A 274 -7.19 -3.89 7.33
C ASP A 274 -5.74 -4.26 7.04
N GLY A 275 -4.83 -3.28 7.13
CA GLY A 275 -3.39 -3.54 7.10
C GLY A 275 -2.87 -3.99 5.73
N ILE A 276 -3.45 -3.48 4.65
CA ILE A 276 -3.23 -3.96 3.28
C ILE A 276 -2.51 -2.91 2.41
N GLY A 277 -1.59 -2.14 3.01
CA GLY A 277 -0.83 -1.12 2.29
C GLY A 277 0.46 -1.59 1.66
N ALA A 278 0.99 -2.76 2.05
CA ALA A 278 2.27 -3.26 1.58
C ALA A 278 2.09 -4.33 0.51
N TYR A 279 2.70 -4.13 -0.66
CA TYR A 279 2.69 -5.08 -1.78
C TYR A 279 1.28 -5.43 -2.30
N ALA A 280 0.30 -4.58 -2.04
CA ALA A 280 -1.09 -4.74 -2.46
C ALA A 280 -1.24 -4.29 -3.93
N ALA A 281 -1.86 -3.13 -4.18
CA ALA A 281 -2.04 -2.59 -5.52
C ALA A 281 -0.75 -2.50 -6.36
N SER A 282 0.42 -2.35 -5.72
CA SER A 282 1.72 -2.30 -6.40
C SER A 282 2.14 -3.60 -7.09
N SER A 283 1.58 -4.74 -6.70
CA SER A 283 1.85 -6.05 -7.31
C SER A 283 0.64 -6.63 -8.06
N GLY A 284 -0.47 -5.89 -8.09
CA GLY A 284 -1.68 -6.27 -8.81
C GLY A 284 -1.48 -6.25 -10.33
N THR A 285 -2.34 -6.99 -11.02
CA THR A 285 -2.34 -7.14 -12.48
C THR A 285 -3.67 -6.68 -13.05
N ASN A 286 -3.75 -6.58 -14.38
CA ASN A 286 -5.00 -6.33 -15.10
C ASN A 286 -5.59 -7.64 -15.68
N PHE A 287 -5.35 -8.77 -15.03
CA PHE A 287 -5.86 -10.08 -15.48
C PHE A 287 -7.40 -10.06 -15.56
N ASN A 288 -7.96 -10.66 -16.61
CA ASN A 288 -9.38 -10.56 -16.99
C ASN A 288 -9.91 -9.13 -17.25
N GLY A 289 -9.05 -8.12 -17.32
CA GLY A 289 -9.43 -6.73 -17.63
C GLY A 289 -9.90 -5.91 -16.44
N PHE A 290 -9.81 -6.42 -15.20
CA PHE A 290 -10.07 -5.64 -13.99
C PHE A 290 -8.86 -4.75 -13.69
N LEU A 291 -8.99 -3.44 -13.87
CA LEU A 291 -7.86 -2.54 -13.78
C LEU A 291 -7.58 -2.12 -12.34
N ILE A 292 -6.33 -2.29 -11.88
CA ILE A 292 -5.89 -1.74 -10.58
C ILE A 292 -6.12 -0.23 -10.49
N ALA A 293 -5.96 0.47 -11.61
CA ALA A 293 -6.14 1.92 -11.69
C ALA A 293 -7.58 2.39 -11.38
N ASP A 294 -8.57 1.50 -11.44
CA ASP A 294 -9.96 1.82 -11.11
C ASP A 294 -10.21 1.80 -9.58
N ILE A 295 -9.33 1.15 -8.80
CA ILE A 295 -9.40 1.12 -7.34
C ILE A 295 -8.85 2.42 -6.79
N LYS A 296 -9.75 3.34 -6.43
CA LYS A 296 -9.35 4.67 -5.94
C LYS A 296 -8.80 4.62 -4.52
N THR A 297 -7.81 5.48 -4.26
CA THR A 297 -7.32 5.76 -2.91
C THR A 297 -7.97 7.04 -2.37
N HIS A 298 -8.72 6.94 -1.28
CA HIS A 298 -9.24 8.07 -0.52
C HIS A 298 -8.29 8.45 0.61
N LEU A 299 -8.01 9.73 0.78
CA LEU A 299 -7.10 10.20 1.82
C LEU A 299 -7.87 10.54 3.09
N ALA A 300 -7.42 10.02 4.23
CA ALA A 300 -7.97 10.31 5.53
C ALA A 300 -6.87 10.74 6.50
N TYR A 301 -7.25 11.47 7.54
CA TYR A 301 -6.35 11.78 8.64
C TYR A 301 -7.13 12.01 9.93
N SER A 302 -6.54 11.61 11.06
CA SER A 302 -7.12 11.91 12.36
C SER A 302 -6.82 13.35 12.79
N THR A 303 -7.86 14.08 13.21
CA THR A 303 -7.74 15.40 13.87
C THR A 303 -7.53 15.28 15.37
#